data_AF-A0AA94FB91-F1
#
_entry.id   AF-A0AA94FB91-F1
#
_cell.length_a   1.000
_cell.length_b   1.000
_cell.length_c   1.000
_cell.angle_alpha   90.00
_cell.angle_beta   90.00
_cell.angle_gamma   90.00
#
_symmetry.space_group_name_H-M   'P 1'
#
loop_
_entity.id
_entity.type
_entity.pdbx_description
1 polymer ?
#
loop_
_entity_poly.entity_id
_entity_poly.type
_entity_poly.pdbx_seq_one_letter_code
_entity_poly.pdbx_strand_id
1 'polypeptide(L)' 'MSFITNANLKEADNEVFSIIENELKRQTNHLEMIASENFTSPAVMQAMGSVFTNKYAEGYPY' A
#
# COMPACT_ATOMS: atom_id res chain seq x y z
N MET A 1 24.11 -10.03 -1.20
CA MET A 1 23.38 -9.59 0.00
C MET A 1 21.92 -9.37 -0.41
N SER A 2 21.07 -10.40 -0.29
CA SER A 2 19.65 -10.28 -0.62
C SER A 2 18.92 -9.78 0.63
N PHE A 3 18.67 -8.48 0.69
CA PHE A 3 17.92 -7.84 1.79
C PHE A 3 16.41 -7.93 1.60
N ILE A 4 15.94 -8.56 0.53
CA ILE A 4 14.51 -8.77 0.27
C ILE A 4 14.16 -10.11 0.88
N THR A 5 13.47 -10.09 2.02
CA THR A 5 12.72 -11.26 2.47
C THR A 5 11.61 -11.52 1.45
N ASN A 6 11.47 -12.76 1.01
CA ASN A 6 10.37 -13.17 0.12
C ASN A 6 9.05 -13.36 0.89
N ALA A 7 9.07 -13.23 2.22
CA ALA A 7 7.86 -13.32 3.03
C ALA A 7 6.91 -12.18 2.65
N ASN A 8 5.69 -12.54 2.25
CA ASN A 8 4.64 -11.56 2.02
C ASN A 8 4.10 -11.03 3.36
N LEU A 9 3.32 -9.94 3.33
CA LEU A 9 2.80 -9.31 4.55
C LEU A 9 2.03 -10.29 5.44
N LYS A 10 1.26 -11.21 4.87
CA LYS A 10 0.49 -12.20 5.65
C LYS A 10 1.37 -13.14 6.46
N GLU A 11 2.51 -13.56 5.89
CA GLU A 11 3.48 -14.43 6.57
C GLU A 11 4.32 -13.67 7.58
N ALA A 12 4.74 -12.45 7.24
CA ALA A 12 5.57 -11.61 8.10
C ALA A 12 4.79 -11.01 9.27
N ASP A 13 3.54 -10.60 9.03
CA ASP A 13 2.64 -9.94 9.99
C ASP A 13 1.16 -10.20 9.64
N ASN A 14 0.64 -11.33 10.14
CA ASN A 14 -0.74 -11.72 9.90
C ASN A 14 -1.78 -10.81 10.58
N GLU A 15 -1.41 -10.11 11.66
CA GLU A 15 -2.31 -9.21 12.38
C GLU A 15 -2.59 -7.97 11.51
N VAL A 16 -1.54 -7.31 11.02
CA VAL A 16 -1.68 -6.15 10.12
C VAL A 16 -2.38 -6.54 8.82
N PHE A 17 -2.03 -7.70 8.24
CA PHE A 17 -2.72 -8.22 7.05
C PHE A 17 -4.23 -8.36 7.29
N SER A 18 -4.64 -8.93 8.42
CA SER A 18 -6.06 -9.12 8.75
C SER A 18 -6.81 -7.79 8.90
N ILE A 19 -6.17 -6.77 9.46
CA ILE A 19 -6.76 -5.42 9.60
C ILE A 19 -6.96 -4.77 8.22
N ILE A 20 -5.99 -4.88 7.32
CA ILE A 20 -6.09 -4.35 5.94
C ILE A 20 -7.25 -5.01 5.19
N GLU A 21 -7.39 -6.33 5.28
CA GLU A 21 -8.50 -7.06 4.64
C GLU A 21 -9.87 -6.65 5.20
N ASN A 22 -9.96 -6.35 6.49
CA ASN A 22 -11.20 -5.85 7.09
C ASN A 22 -11.52 -4.42 6.63
N GLU A 23 -10.52 -3.57 6.45
CA GLU A 23 -10.71 -2.22 5.92
C GLU A 23 -11.14 -2.25 4.45
N LEU A 24 -10.56 -3.12 3.63
CA LEU A 24 -11.00 -3.31 2.25
C LEU A 24 -12.50 -3.67 2.21
N LYS A 25 -12.94 -4.62 3.04
CA LYS A 25 -14.36 -4.97 3.16
C LYS A 25 -15.21 -3.79 3.63
N ARG A 26 -14.73 -3.00 4.59
CA ARG A 26 -15.45 -1.81 5.07
C ARG A 26 -15.69 -0.81 3.94
N GLN A 27 -14.64 -0.51 3.17
CA GLN A 27 -14.70 0.42 2.05
C GLN A 27 -15.64 -0.07 0.94
N THR A 28 -15.66 -1.38 0.65
CA THR A 28 -16.53 -1.93 -0.42
C THR A 28 -17.97 -2.14 0.00
N ASN A 29 -18.28 -2.15 1.30
CA ASN A 29 -19.62 -2.41 1.84
C ASN A 29 -20.32 -1.12 2.32
N HIS A 30 -19.77 0.04 2.02
CA HIS A 30 -20.32 1.34 2.37
C HIS A 30 -20.39 2.25 1.15
N LEU A 31 -21.40 3.13 1.11
CA LEU A 31 -21.45 4.20 0.13
C LEU A 31 -20.64 5.38 0.66
N GLU A 32 -19.44 5.57 0.15
CA GLU A 32 -18.59 6.69 0.52
C GLU A 32 -19.16 8.00 -0.06
N MET A 33 -19.51 8.94 0.81
CA MET A 33 -20.13 10.23 0.46
C MET A 33 -19.35 11.43 1.00
N ILE A 34 -18.20 11.20 1.63
CA ILE A 34 -17.32 12.28 2.04
C ILE A 34 -16.71 12.90 0.78
N ALA A 35 -17.02 14.18 0.53
CA ALA A 35 -16.69 14.86 -0.72
C ALA A 35 -15.19 14.91 -1.07
N SER A 36 -14.31 14.73 -0.08
CA SER A 36 -12.86 14.70 -0.26
C SER A 36 -12.27 13.31 -0.48
N GLU A 37 -13.05 12.25 -0.26
CA GLU A 37 -12.58 10.87 -0.39
C GLU A 37 -12.76 10.33 -1.81
N ASN A 38 -11.88 9.38 -2.18
CA ASN A 38 -11.89 8.76 -3.49
C ASN A 38 -11.15 7.41 -3.46
N PHE A 39 -11.38 6.57 -4.46
CA PHE A 39 -10.65 5.32 -4.65
C PHE A 39 -9.62 5.51 -5.77
N THR A 40 -8.33 5.35 -5.43
CA THR A 40 -7.26 5.41 -6.43
C THR A 40 -7.21 4.13 -7.27
N SER A 41 -6.47 4.16 -8.38
CA SER A 41 -6.32 3.00 -9.25
C SER A 41 -5.32 1.97 -8.70
N PRO A 42 -5.45 0.68 -9.05
CA PRO A 42 -4.45 -0.33 -8.70
C PRO A 42 -3.02 0.01 -9.16
N ALA A 43 -2.89 0.70 -10.30
CA ALA A 43 -1.59 1.12 -10.82
C ALA A 43 -0.87 2.13 -9.90
N VAL A 44 -1.62 3.04 -9.27
CA VAL A 44 -1.06 3.98 -8.29
C VAL A 44 -0.59 3.23 -7.03
N MET A 45 -1.38 2.28 -6.52
CA MET A 45 -1.01 1.48 -5.36
C MET A 45 0.24 0.62 -5.63
N GLN A 46 0.37 0.05 -6.83
CA GLN A 46 1.55 -0.70 -7.25
C GLN A 46 2.82 0.15 -7.26
N ALA A 47 2.74 1.39 -7.78
CA ALA A 47 3.87 2.31 -7.77
C ALA A 47 4.32 2.68 -6.35
N MET A 48 3.36 2.90 -5.44
CA MET A 48 3.64 3.17 -4.02
C MET A 48 4.32 1.99 -3.31
N GLY A 49 4.00 0.75 -3.68
CA GLY A 49 4.63 -0.47 -3.14
C GLY A 49 5.96 -0.85 -3.81
N SER A 50 6.56 0.04 -4.61
CA SER A 50 7.77 -0.26 -5.39
C SER A 50 9.07 0.00 -4.62
N VAL A 51 10.19 -0.34 -5.26
CA VAL A 51 11.55 -0.11 -4.73
C VAL A 51 11.89 1.36 -4.47
N PHE A 52 11.05 2.31 -4.90
CA PHE A 52 11.26 3.74 -4.63
C PHE A 52 11.29 4.07 -3.13
N THR A 53 10.64 3.28 -2.27
CA THR A 53 10.74 3.47 -0.81
C THR A 53 12.16 3.30 -0.26
N ASN A 54 13.05 2.63 -0.99
CA ASN A 54 14.44 2.42 -0.58
C ASN A 54 15.35 3.61 -0.93
N LYS A 55 14.85 4.55 -1.73
CA LYS A 55 15.69 5.57 -2.36
C LYS A 55 15.64 6.88 -1.60
N TYR A 56 16.82 7.34 -1.20
CA TYR A 56 17.08 8.73 -0.82
C TYR A 56 17.48 9.53 -2.07
N ALA A 57 16.82 10.66 -2.33
CA ALA A 57 16.98 11.44 -3.57
C ALA A 57 16.78 12.95 -3.33
N GLU A 58 17.63 13.56 -2.51
CA GLU A 58 17.68 15.02 -2.33
C GLU A 58 18.10 15.75 -3.62
N GLY A 59 17.65 17.00 -3.77
CA GLY A 59 17.92 17.83 -4.95
C GLY A 59 16.83 17.73 -6.03
N TYR A 60 17.20 18.05 -7.28
CA TYR A 60 16.29 18.00 -8.42
C TYR A 60 16.82 17.05 -9.51
N PRO A 61 15.93 16.50 -10.37
CA PRO A 61 16.35 15.81 -11.58
C PRO A 61 17.25 16.70 -12.45
N TYR A 62 18.27 16.10 -13.06
CA TYR A 62 19.12 16.73 -14.07
C TYR A 62 18.67 16.39 -15.49
#